data_AF-A0A7W3LYW9-F1
#
_entry.id   AF-A0A7W3LYW9-F1
#
_cell.length_a   1.000
_cell.length_b   1.000
_cell.length_c   1.000
_cell.angle_alpha   90.00
_cell.angle_beta   90.00
_cell.angle_gamma   90.00
#
_symmetry.space_group_name_H-M   'P 1'
#
loop_
_entity.id
_entity.type
_entity.pdbx_description
1 polymer ?
#
loop_
_entity_poly.entity_id
_entity_poly.type
_entity_poly.pdbx_seq_one_letter_code
_entity_poly.pdbx_strand_id
1 'polypeptide(L)'
;MSTDPVPTDPVSETVRAMARREAAAALLPAPRVEWGAKGPSVRPLLVPCPACGAHADARGWAPPFDDGSDAAPVLRMLACESVTARAVLPIVVVAERFPALRGATFRTRALAWSETSHRGLAAALEAIDAAERWVTDPGRAAGRTLPASTRRRGADAPWTRYRRGLVPSFLSPHPDPRIVPPALETLYAEERRAATVAAYHRAH
;
A
#
# COMPACT_ATOMS: atom_id res chain seq x y z
N MET A 1 -24.63 -34.48 -2.78
CA MET A 1 -23.28 -33.91 -2.94
C MET A 1 -23.21 -32.71 -2.03
N SER A 2 -22.50 -32.82 -0.90
CA SER A 2 -22.38 -31.75 0.09
C SER A 2 -21.52 -30.64 -0.50
N THR A 3 -22.09 -29.46 -0.69
CA THR A 3 -21.37 -28.22 -1.03
C THR A 3 -21.00 -27.52 0.27
N ASP A 4 -20.22 -28.18 1.11
CA ASP A 4 -19.63 -27.49 2.25
C ASP A 4 -18.53 -26.57 1.71
N PRO A 5 -18.55 -25.26 2.03
CA PRO A 5 -17.46 -24.38 1.64
C PRO A 5 -16.19 -24.90 2.29
N VAL A 6 -15.17 -25.16 1.46
CA VAL A 6 -13.82 -25.52 1.92
C VAL A 6 -13.40 -24.44 2.93
N PRO A 7 -13.05 -24.80 4.19
CA PRO A 7 -12.58 -23.83 5.16
C PRO A 7 -11.38 -23.09 4.56
N THR A 8 -11.55 -21.80 4.29
CA THR A 8 -10.44 -20.97 3.84
C THR A 8 -9.50 -20.77 5.00
N ASP A 9 -8.24 -21.18 4.82
CA ASP A 9 -7.19 -20.96 5.81
C ASP A 9 -7.13 -19.45 6.18
N PRO A 10 -7.04 -19.08 7.48
CA PRO A 10 -7.10 -17.69 7.94
C PRO A 10 -6.11 -16.73 7.26
N VAL A 11 -4.95 -17.23 6.83
CA VAL A 11 -3.99 -16.43 6.05
C VAL A 11 -4.58 -16.05 4.70
N SER A 12 -5.22 -16.99 4.01
CA SER A 12 -5.87 -16.75 2.72
C SER A 12 -7.02 -15.74 2.84
N GLU A 13 -7.81 -15.79 3.92
CA GLU A 13 -8.88 -14.82 4.18
C GLU A 13 -8.32 -13.40 4.40
N THR A 14 -7.23 -13.31 5.17
CA THR A 14 -6.53 -12.04 5.42
C THR A 14 -6.00 -11.45 4.13
N VAL A 15 -5.38 -12.27 3.28
CA VAL A 15 -4.87 -11.85 1.96
C VAL A 15 -6.00 -11.30 1.08
N ARG A 16 -7.15 -11.99 1.04
CA ARG A 16 -8.32 -11.52 0.28
C ARG A 16 -8.86 -10.19 0.83
N ALA A 17 -8.92 -10.03 2.14
CA ALA A 17 -9.36 -8.79 2.77
C ALA A 17 -8.45 -7.61 2.41
N MET A 18 -7.13 -7.81 2.49
CA MET A 18 -6.12 -6.81 2.10
C MET A 18 -6.23 -6.45 0.61
N ALA A 19 -6.42 -7.45 -0.27
CA ALA A 19 -6.61 -7.24 -1.71
C ALA A 19 -7.84 -6.41 -2.03
N ARG A 20 -8.98 -6.72 -1.39
CA ARG A 20 -10.24 -5.96 -1.54
C ARG A 20 -10.10 -4.54 -1.04
N ARG A 21 -9.40 -4.32 0.08
CA ARG A 21 -9.14 -3.00 0.64
C ARG A 21 -8.29 -2.15 -0.29
N GLU A 22 -7.21 -2.70 -0.84
CA GLU A 22 -6.39 -2.01 -1.82
C GLU A 22 -7.19 -1.65 -3.09
N ALA A 23 -8.01 -2.58 -3.59
CA ALA A 23 -8.87 -2.32 -4.76
C ALA A 23 -9.86 -1.18 -4.50
N ALA A 24 -10.51 -1.15 -3.33
CA ALA A 24 -11.42 -0.08 -2.95
C ALA A 24 -10.68 1.28 -2.80
N ALA A 25 -9.52 1.28 -2.16
CA ALA A 25 -8.64 2.44 -2.04
C ALA A 25 -8.22 3.00 -3.42
N ALA A 26 -7.90 2.12 -4.38
CA ALA A 26 -7.52 2.48 -5.73
C ALA A 26 -8.67 3.08 -6.55
N LEU A 27 -9.93 2.99 -6.08
CA LEU A 27 -11.11 3.54 -6.74
C LEU A 27 -11.67 4.80 -6.07
N LEU A 28 -11.05 5.27 -4.98
CA LEU A 28 -11.47 6.52 -4.34
C LEU A 28 -11.46 7.70 -5.33
N PRO A 29 -12.43 8.62 -5.28
CA PRO A 29 -12.37 9.82 -6.10
C PRO A 29 -11.13 10.65 -5.69
N ALA A 30 -10.39 11.15 -6.67
CA ALA A 30 -9.31 12.10 -6.39
C ALA A 30 -9.93 13.43 -5.93
N PRO A 31 -9.33 14.13 -4.95
CA PRO A 31 -9.75 15.47 -4.57
C PRO A 31 -9.77 16.40 -5.78
N ARG A 32 -10.76 17.30 -5.82
CA ARG A 32 -10.79 18.37 -6.81
C ARG A 32 -9.74 19.39 -6.43
N VAL A 33 -8.85 19.68 -7.37
CA VAL A 33 -7.84 20.74 -7.22
C VAL A 33 -8.14 21.78 -8.30
N GLU A 34 -8.28 23.04 -7.89
CA GLU A 34 -8.45 24.14 -8.83
C GLU A 34 -7.23 24.26 -9.75
N TRP A 35 -7.45 24.71 -10.97
CA TRP A 35 -6.37 24.90 -11.93
C TRP A 35 -5.33 25.88 -11.39
N GLY A 36 -4.07 25.46 -11.33
CA GLY A 36 -2.96 26.27 -10.80
C GLY A 36 -2.81 26.23 -9.27
N ALA A 37 -3.74 25.61 -8.53
CA ALA A 37 -3.61 25.42 -7.09
C ALA A 37 -2.72 24.21 -6.77
N LYS A 38 -2.04 24.27 -5.61
CA LYS A 38 -1.29 23.12 -5.09
C LYS A 38 -2.28 22.09 -4.53
N GLY A 39 -2.26 20.89 -5.09
CA GLY A 39 -3.07 19.78 -4.59
C GLY A 39 -2.59 19.26 -3.23
N PRO A 40 -3.40 18.47 -2.53
CA PRO A 40 -2.97 17.79 -1.32
C PRO A 40 -1.79 16.86 -1.60
N SER A 41 -0.85 16.82 -0.66
CA SER A 41 0.43 16.14 -0.83
C SER A 41 0.71 15.14 0.28
N VAL A 42 1.64 14.23 0.00
CA VAL A 42 2.20 13.27 0.97
C VAL A 42 3.70 13.42 0.96
N ARG A 43 4.31 13.52 2.14
CA ARG A 43 5.76 13.65 2.29
C ARG A 43 6.40 12.27 2.43
N PRO A 44 7.16 11.79 1.44
CA PRO A 44 7.86 10.51 1.56
C PRO A 44 9.04 10.63 2.55
N LEU A 45 9.18 9.66 3.44
CA LEU A 45 10.33 9.50 4.30
C LEU A 45 10.97 8.14 4.04
N LEU A 46 12.13 8.15 3.38
CA LEU A 46 12.84 6.92 3.02
C LEU A 46 13.56 6.34 4.24
N VAL A 47 13.38 5.04 4.45
CA VAL A 47 14.03 4.24 5.48
C VAL A 47 15.01 3.27 4.80
N PRO A 48 16.24 3.09 5.30
CA PRO A 48 17.15 2.09 4.75
C PRO A 48 16.53 0.69 4.72
N CYS A 49 16.78 -0.06 3.65
CA CYS A 49 16.22 -1.40 3.50
C CYS A 49 17.16 -2.45 4.13
N PRO A 50 16.74 -3.18 5.18
CA PRO A 50 17.57 -4.20 5.81
C PRO A 50 17.76 -5.45 4.94
N ALA A 51 16.92 -5.65 3.92
CA ALA A 51 16.95 -6.84 3.07
C ALA A 51 17.92 -6.73 1.88
N CYS A 52 18.03 -5.55 1.26
CA CYS A 52 18.89 -5.36 0.08
C CYS A 52 19.97 -4.29 0.26
N GLY A 53 20.04 -3.63 1.43
CA GLY A 53 21.01 -2.59 1.70
C GLY A 53 20.73 -1.25 0.99
N ALA A 54 19.58 -1.07 0.35
CA ALA A 54 19.25 0.23 -0.25
C ALA A 54 19.21 1.33 0.81
N HIS A 55 19.89 2.45 0.53
CA HIS A 55 19.97 3.59 1.43
C HIS A 55 19.09 4.75 0.96
N ALA A 56 18.76 5.65 1.89
CA ALA A 56 17.90 6.79 1.64
C ALA A 56 18.65 7.88 0.84
N ASP A 57 18.73 7.67 -0.48
CA ASP A 57 19.28 8.66 -1.39
C ASP A 57 18.19 9.63 -1.86
N ALA A 58 18.57 10.90 -2.08
CA ALA A 58 17.68 11.88 -2.67
C ALA A 58 17.24 11.43 -4.07
N ARG A 59 15.93 11.38 -4.32
CA ARG A 59 15.36 11.09 -5.63
C ARG A 59 14.16 11.98 -5.91
N GLY A 60 14.01 12.38 -7.17
CA GLY A 60 12.89 13.21 -7.59
C GLY A 60 11.56 12.46 -7.49
N TRP A 61 10.55 13.12 -6.96
CA TRP A 61 9.19 12.60 -6.88
C TRP A 61 8.25 13.33 -7.82
N ALA A 62 7.32 12.59 -8.42
CA ALA A 62 6.21 13.20 -9.15
C ALA A 62 5.08 13.54 -8.17
N PRO A 63 4.24 14.56 -8.45
CA PRO A 63 3.04 14.81 -7.65
C PRO A 63 2.17 13.54 -7.47
N PRO A 64 1.49 13.36 -6.31
CA PRO A 64 1.30 14.32 -5.22
C PRO A 64 2.40 14.27 -4.13
N PHE A 65 3.52 13.59 -4.38
CA PHE A 65 4.62 13.56 -3.43
C PHE A 65 5.33 14.91 -3.38
N ASP A 66 5.51 15.45 -2.19
CA ASP A 66 6.14 16.74 -1.97
C ASP A 66 6.90 16.76 -0.64
N ASP A 67 8.16 17.20 -0.70
CA ASP A 67 9.05 17.29 0.44
C ASP A 67 8.97 18.67 1.14
N GLY A 68 8.26 19.64 0.57
CA GLY A 68 8.28 21.04 0.99
C GLY A 68 7.20 21.51 1.98
N SER A 69 6.36 20.62 2.52
CA SER A 69 5.29 20.99 3.46
C SER A 69 5.34 20.17 4.75
N ASP A 70 5.65 20.82 5.87
CA ASP A 70 5.66 20.20 7.20
C ASP A 70 4.25 19.78 7.68
N ALA A 71 3.21 20.34 7.07
CA ALA A 71 1.81 20.04 7.38
C ALA A 71 1.23 18.85 6.60
N ALA A 72 2.03 18.22 5.71
CA ALA A 72 1.59 17.06 4.93
C ALA A 72 1.78 15.74 5.71
N PRO A 73 0.89 14.76 5.52
CA PRO A 73 1.07 13.43 6.08
C PRO A 73 2.40 12.81 5.63
N VAL A 74 3.07 12.12 6.55
CA VAL A 74 4.35 11.47 6.25
C VAL A 74 4.11 10.02 5.84
N LEU A 75 4.70 9.58 4.74
CA LEU A 75 4.72 8.17 4.34
C LEU A 75 6.14 7.60 4.50
N ARG A 76 6.35 6.79 5.54
CA ARG A 76 7.57 6.01 5.71
C ARG A 76 7.57 4.84 4.74
N MET A 77 8.66 4.67 4.00
CA MET A 77 8.82 3.55 3.06
C MET A 77 10.28 3.16 2.94
N LEU A 78 10.56 1.90 2.63
CA LEU A 78 11.91 1.41 2.37
C LEU A 78 12.49 2.15 1.15
N ALA A 79 13.79 2.43 1.17
CA ALA A 79 14.46 3.17 0.11
C ALA A 79 14.37 2.48 -1.26
N CYS A 80 14.34 1.15 -1.28
CA CYS A 80 14.17 0.35 -2.50
C CYS A 80 12.74 0.37 -3.07
N GLU A 81 11.75 0.79 -2.28
CA GLU A 81 10.35 0.82 -2.72
C GLU A 81 10.08 1.95 -3.71
N SER A 82 8.99 1.81 -4.44
CA SER A 82 8.22 2.96 -4.92
C SER A 82 6.74 2.69 -4.76
N VAL A 83 5.95 3.74 -4.84
CA VAL A 83 4.50 3.68 -4.80
C VAL A 83 3.96 4.62 -5.87
N THR A 84 2.82 4.28 -6.47
CA THR A 84 2.19 5.14 -7.47
C THR A 84 1.47 6.29 -6.77
N ALA A 85 1.28 7.41 -7.47
CA ALA A 85 0.43 8.52 -7.00
C ALA A 85 -0.97 8.05 -6.57
N ARG A 86 -1.53 7.08 -7.28
CA ARG A 86 -2.84 6.51 -6.97
C ARG A 86 -2.85 5.71 -5.67
N ALA A 87 -1.75 5.03 -5.33
CA ALA A 87 -1.65 4.23 -4.12
C ALA A 87 -1.74 5.08 -2.84
N VAL A 88 -1.27 6.34 -2.87
CA VAL A 88 -1.29 7.23 -1.70
C VAL A 88 -2.58 8.04 -1.56
N LEU A 89 -3.52 7.88 -2.49
CA LEU A 89 -4.78 8.61 -2.48
C LEU A 89 -5.59 8.45 -1.18
N PRO A 90 -5.68 7.25 -0.54
CA PRO A 90 -6.39 7.13 0.73
C PRO A 90 -5.82 8.04 1.83
N ILE A 91 -4.50 8.28 1.84
CA ILE A 91 -3.84 9.15 2.82
C ILE A 91 -4.31 10.59 2.60
N VAL A 92 -4.28 11.03 1.35
CA VAL A 92 -4.74 12.36 0.95
C VAL A 92 -6.21 12.58 1.32
N VAL A 93 -7.09 11.66 0.92
CA VAL A 93 -8.54 11.76 1.17
C VAL A 93 -8.86 11.77 2.67
N VAL A 94 -8.17 10.94 3.46
CA VAL A 94 -8.41 10.88 4.90
C VAL A 94 -7.89 12.14 5.61
N ALA A 95 -6.76 12.70 5.18
CA ALA A 95 -6.19 13.91 5.78
C ALA A 95 -7.02 15.18 5.48
N GLU A 96 -7.70 15.21 4.34
CA GLU A 96 -8.67 16.27 4.02
C GLU A 96 -9.90 16.17 4.93
N ARG A 97 -10.46 14.96 5.07
CA ARG A 97 -11.68 14.71 5.86
C ARG A 97 -11.45 14.80 7.38
N PHE A 98 -10.26 14.44 7.85
CA PHE A 98 -9.90 14.40 9.25
C PHE A 98 -8.63 15.21 9.51
N PRO A 99 -8.75 16.51 9.86
CA PRO A 99 -7.60 17.40 10.02
C PRO A 99 -6.54 16.91 11.04
N ALA A 100 -6.96 16.16 12.05
CA ALA A 100 -6.06 15.54 13.04
C ALA A 100 -5.04 14.56 12.40
N LEU A 101 -5.27 14.11 11.17
CA LEU A 101 -4.38 13.21 10.44
C LEU A 101 -3.41 13.93 9.48
N ARG A 102 -3.47 15.26 9.37
CA ARG A 102 -2.58 16.03 8.47
C ARG A 102 -1.10 15.93 8.84
N GLY A 103 -0.78 15.79 10.12
CA GLY A 103 0.59 15.50 10.59
C GLY A 103 0.86 14.02 10.88
N ALA A 104 -0.06 13.12 10.52
CA ALA A 104 0.09 11.71 10.87
C ALA A 104 1.18 11.03 10.06
N THR A 105 1.84 10.05 10.68
CA THR A 105 2.79 9.16 10.02
C THR A 105 2.10 7.87 9.60
N PHE A 106 2.29 7.53 8.33
CA PHE A 106 1.89 6.30 7.67
C PHE A 106 3.15 5.50 7.32
N ARG A 107 2.98 4.21 7.05
CA ARG A 107 4.04 3.34 6.52
C ARG A 107 3.55 2.49 5.36
N THR A 108 4.40 2.13 4.42
CA THR A 108 4.05 1.16 3.37
C THR A 108 3.88 -0.24 3.96
N ARG A 109 3.13 -1.10 3.25
CA ARG A 109 2.96 -2.50 3.63
C ARG A 109 4.31 -3.25 3.66
N ALA A 110 5.24 -2.90 2.79
CA ALA A 110 6.58 -3.49 2.78
C ALA A 110 7.38 -3.18 4.05
N LEU A 111 7.36 -1.91 4.47
CA LEU A 111 8.01 -1.49 5.70
C LEU A 111 7.35 -2.17 6.90
N ALA A 112 6.01 -2.18 6.94
CA ALA A 112 5.27 -2.90 7.97
C ALA A 112 5.67 -4.39 8.04
N TRP A 113 5.76 -5.06 6.89
CA TRP A 113 6.24 -6.44 6.80
C TRP A 113 7.66 -6.61 7.32
N SER A 114 8.59 -5.73 6.94
CA SER A 114 9.97 -5.80 7.44
C SER A 114 10.05 -5.66 8.97
N GLU A 115 9.13 -4.89 9.57
CA GLU A 115 9.06 -4.67 11.01
C GLU A 115 8.35 -5.83 11.74
N THR A 116 7.45 -6.58 11.09
CA THR A 116 6.61 -7.62 11.75
C THR A 116 6.89 -9.06 11.33
N SER A 117 7.66 -9.31 10.27
CA SER A 117 7.88 -10.65 9.71
C SER A 117 8.45 -11.67 10.70
N HIS A 118 9.23 -11.20 11.68
CA HIS A 118 9.78 -12.02 12.77
C HIS A 118 8.71 -12.71 13.64
N ARG A 119 7.45 -12.28 13.58
CA ARG A 119 6.32 -12.84 14.33
C ARG A 119 5.71 -14.09 13.68
N GLY A 120 6.19 -14.47 12.50
CA GLY A 120 5.61 -15.52 11.66
C GLY A 120 4.51 -14.98 10.73
N LEU A 121 4.24 -15.71 9.64
CA LEU A 121 3.39 -15.25 8.54
C LEU A 121 1.99 -14.82 8.99
N ALA A 122 1.25 -15.68 9.68
CA ALA A 122 -0.13 -15.41 10.07
C ALA A 122 -0.24 -14.18 10.99
N ALA A 123 0.55 -14.14 12.07
CA ALA A 123 0.52 -13.03 13.04
C ALA A 123 1.02 -11.71 12.43
N ALA A 124 1.99 -11.75 11.52
CA ALA A 124 2.45 -10.57 10.79
C ALA A 124 1.36 -10.02 9.87
N LEU A 125 0.67 -10.90 9.12
CA LEU A 125 -0.42 -10.50 8.24
C LEU A 125 -1.63 -9.95 9.00
N GLU A 126 -2.01 -10.56 10.12
CA GLU A 126 -3.08 -10.05 10.98
C GLU A 126 -2.76 -8.64 11.51
N ALA A 127 -1.51 -8.42 11.97
CA ALA A 127 -1.08 -7.11 12.44
C ALA A 127 -1.07 -6.05 11.32
N ILE A 128 -0.67 -6.44 10.10
CA ILE A 128 -0.71 -5.56 8.93
C ILE A 128 -2.16 -5.27 8.54
N ASP A 129 -3.03 -6.28 8.47
CA ASP A 129 -4.45 -6.10 8.15
C ASP A 129 -5.13 -5.13 9.12
N ALA A 130 -4.94 -5.33 10.43
CA ALA A 130 -5.46 -4.44 11.45
C ALA A 130 -4.95 -3.00 11.29
N ALA A 131 -3.67 -2.84 10.94
CA ALA A 131 -3.06 -1.54 10.69
C ALA A 131 -3.47 -0.89 9.36
N GLU A 132 -4.10 -1.60 8.43
CA GLU A 132 -4.65 -1.05 7.19
C GLU A 132 -6.11 -0.59 7.35
N ARG A 133 -6.80 -0.98 8.43
CA ARG A 133 -8.24 -0.70 8.64
C ARG A 133 -8.59 0.78 8.72
N TRP A 134 -7.62 1.68 8.95
CA TRP A 134 -7.85 3.12 8.91
C TRP A 134 -8.47 3.60 7.59
N VAL A 135 -8.27 2.88 6.50
CA VAL A 135 -8.83 3.22 5.18
C VAL A 135 -10.36 3.19 5.20
N THR A 136 -10.94 2.29 6.01
CA THR A 136 -12.40 2.11 6.14
C THR A 136 -12.93 2.65 7.46
N ASP A 137 -12.14 2.55 8.54
CA ASP A 137 -12.47 2.99 9.89
C ASP A 137 -11.26 3.71 10.52
N PRO A 138 -11.05 5.00 10.18
CA PRO A 138 -9.94 5.78 10.70
C PRO A 138 -9.92 5.91 12.24
N GLY A 139 -11.10 5.87 12.87
CA GLY A 139 -11.25 6.10 14.31
C GLY A 139 -10.87 4.91 15.18
N ARG A 140 -10.87 3.69 14.62
CA ARG A 140 -10.54 2.45 15.34
C ARG A 140 -9.23 1.80 14.90
N ALA A 141 -8.45 2.48 14.07
CA ALA A 141 -7.26 1.88 13.51
C ALA A 141 -6.13 1.74 14.55
N ALA A 142 -5.62 0.52 14.70
CA ALA A 142 -4.46 0.21 15.55
C ALA A 142 -3.11 0.63 14.92
N GLY A 143 -3.15 1.16 13.70
CA GLY A 143 -1.97 1.58 12.94
C GLY A 143 -2.35 2.28 11.64
N ARG A 144 -1.34 2.68 10.88
CA ARG A 144 -1.49 3.46 9.64
C ARG A 144 -0.64 2.87 8.51
N THR A 145 -0.85 1.59 8.22
CA THR A 145 -0.22 0.93 7.09
C THR A 145 -1.00 1.25 5.82
N LEU A 146 -0.33 1.81 4.82
CA LEU A 146 -0.91 2.03 3.50
C LEU A 146 -1.24 0.67 2.88
N PRO A 147 -2.48 0.45 2.38
CA PRO A 147 -2.88 -0.80 1.72
C PRO A 147 -2.33 -0.83 0.29
N ALA A 148 -1.01 -0.75 0.16
CA ALA A 148 -0.30 -0.81 -1.09
C ALA A 148 1.12 -1.33 -0.86
N SER A 149 1.53 -2.21 -1.76
CA SER A 149 2.91 -2.57 -1.98
C SER A 149 3.13 -2.66 -3.49
N THR A 150 4.24 -2.14 -4.00
CA THR A 150 4.54 -2.25 -5.44
C THR A 150 5.92 -2.83 -5.70
N ARG A 151 5.95 -3.77 -6.64
CA ARG A 151 7.17 -4.44 -7.10
C ARG A 151 7.66 -3.80 -8.38
N ARG A 152 8.98 -3.71 -8.54
CA ARG A 152 9.64 -3.33 -9.79
C ARG A 152 9.59 -4.50 -10.79
N ARG A 153 9.14 -4.23 -12.02
CA ARG A 153 9.26 -5.16 -13.16
C ARG A 153 10.61 -4.93 -13.86
N GLY A 154 11.58 -5.81 -13.61
CA GLY A 154 12.96 -5.71 -14.11
C GLY A 154 13.87 -4.90 -13.17
N ALA A 155 15.09 -5.37 -12.94
CA ALA A 155 15.98 -4.85 -11.90
C ALA A 155 16.69 -3.52 -12.26
N ASP A 156 16.94 -3.25 -13.56
CA ASP A 156 17.97 -2.28 -13.97
C ASP A 156 17.49 -1.14 -14.89
N ALA A 157 16.29 -0.60 -14.68
CA ALA A 157 15.73 0.44 -15.55
C ALA A 157 15.83 1.87 -14.95
N PRO A 158 16.25 2.90 -15.72
CA PRO A 158 16.24 4.30 -15.27
C PRO A 158 14.80 4.81 -14.98
N TRP A 159 14.67 5.84 -14.11
CA TRP A 159 13.38 6.34 -13.57
C TRP A 159 12.26 6.58 -14.62
N THR A 160 12.62 7.03 -15.81
CA THR A 160 11.65 7.29 -16.90
C THR A 160 11.01 6.01 -17.44
N ARG A 161 11.75 4.89 -17.43
CA ARG A 161 11.27 3.53 -17.74
C ARG A 161 10.66 2.85 -16.50
N TYR A 162 11.17 3.18 -15.31
CA TYR A 162 10.74 2.70 -14.00
C TYR A 162 9.25 2.89 -13.70
N ARG A 163 8.71 4.09 -13.98
CA ARG A 163 7.29 4.39 -13.71
C ARG A 163 6.32 3.49 -14.48
N ARG A 164 6.75 2.93 -15.62
CA ARG A 164 5.96 2.02 -16.46
C ARG A 164 6.10 0.56 -16.03
N GLY A 165 7.00 0.25 -15.10
CA GLY A 165 7.30 -1.10 -14.61
C GLY A 165 6.83 -1.38 -13.18
N LEU A 166 6.15 -0.46 -12.50
CA LEU A 166 5.60 -0.73 -11.17
C LEU A 166 4.33 -1.57 -11.28
N VAL A 167 4.33 -2.74 -10.64
CA VAL A 167 3.17 -3.61 -10.55
C VAL A 167 2.72 -3.72 -9.08
N PRO A 168 1.39 -3.73 -8.81
CA PRO A 168 0.88 -4.04 -7.49
C PRO A 168 1.42 -5.39 -7.02
N SER A 169 1.72 -5.50 -5.74
CA SER A 169 2.19 -6.74 -5.14
C SER A 169 1.64 -6.92 -3.74
N PHE A 170 1.66 -8.16 -3.24
CA PHE A 170 1.19 -8.44 -1.89
C PHE A 170 2.18 -7.88 -0.86
N LEU A 171 3.43 -8.34 -0.86
CA LEU A 171 4.47 -8.00 0.13
C LEU A 171 5.84 -7.69 -0.53
N SER A 172 5.87 -6.84 -1.55
CA SER A 172 7.11 -6.37 -2.19
C SER A 172 7.83 -5.32 -1.34
N PRO A 173 9.13 -5.01 -1.57
CA PRO A 173 10.02 -5.51 -2.62
C PRO A 173 10.77 -6.80 -2.27
N HIS A 174 10.68 -7.29 -1.04
CA HIS A 174 11.44 -8.46 -0.57
C HIS A 174 10.57 -9.49 0.18
N PRO A 175 9.54 -10.09 -0.44
CA PRO A 175 8.88 -11.25 0.15
C PRO A 175 9.81 -12.44 -0.02
N ASP A 176 10.33 -13.00 1.07
CA ASP A 176 11.06 -14.27 1.02
C ASP A 176 10.07 -15.36 0.58
N PRO A 177 10.26 -16.03 -0.58
CA PRO A 177 9.31 -17.01 -1.10
C PRO A 177 9.18 -18.26 -0.21
N ARG A 178 10.13 -18.47 0.71
CA ARG A 178 10.07 -19.54 1.72
C ARG A 178 9.11 -19.18 2.86
N ILE A 179 8.87 -17.89 3.08
CA ILE A 179 8.00 -17.36 4.14
C ILE A 179 6.65 -16.95 3.56
N VAL A 180 6.63 -16.36 2.36
CA VAL A 180 5.43 -15.93 1.64
C VAL A 180 5.30 -16.77 0.38
N PRO A 181 4.52 -17.86 0.40
CA PRO A 181 4.37 -18.74 -0.75
C PRO A 181 3.87 -17.98 -1.98
N PRO A 182 4.39 -18.27 -3.20
CA PRO A 182 3.94 -17.61 -4.44
C PRO A 182 2.44 -17.69 -4.68
N ALA A 183 1.77 -18.73 -4.17
CA ALA A 183 0.32 -18.88 -4.26
C ALA A 183 -0.45 -17.72 -3.58
N LEU A 184 0.10 -17.11 -2.53
CA LEU A 184 -0.52 -15.95 -1.87
C LEU A 184 -0.46 -14.70 -2.73
N GLU A 185 0.64 -14.49 -3.46
CA GLU A 185 0.76 -13.39 -4.43
C GLU A 185 -0.25 -13.55 -5.57
N THR A 186 -0.42 -14.79 -6.09
CA THR A 186 -1.42 -15.10 -7.11
C THR A 186 -2.83 -14.84 -6.59
N LEU A 187 -3.17 -15.39 -5.42
CA LEU A 187 -4.46 -15.18 -4.76
C LEU A 187 -4.76 -13.68 -4.58
N TYR A 188 -3.78 -12.94 -4.08
CA TYR A 188 -3.87 -11.49 -3.90
C TYR A 188 -4.16 -10.76 -5.22
N ALA A 189 -3.43 -11.09 -6.29
CA ALA A 189 -3.58 -10.46 -7.60
C ALA A 189 -4.95 -10.74 -8.22
N GLU A 190 -5.42 -12.00 -8.13
CA GLU A 190 -6.73 -12.43 -8.62
C GLU A 190 -7.86 -11.72 -7.87
N GLU A 191 -7.82 -11.74 -6.53
CA GLU A 191 -8.84 -11.10 -5.70
C GLU A 191 -8.87 -9.59 -5.91
N ARG A 192 -7.70 -8.93 -5.96
CA ARG A 192 -7.60 -7.49 -6.20
C ARG A 192 -8.18 -7.12 -7.56
N ARG A 193 -7.91 -7.91 -8.60
CA ARG A 193 -8.48 -7.71 -9.94
C ARG A 193 -10.00 -7.88 -9.91
N ALA A 194 -10.50 -8.96 -9.34
CA ALA A 194 -11.94 -9.23 -9.25
C ALA A 194 -12.67 -8.13 -8.48
N ALA A 195 -12.12 -7.70 -7.34
CA ALA A 195 -12.67 -6.63 -6.53
C ALA A 195 -12.70 -5.28 -7.27
N THR A 196 -11.64 -4.97 -8.04
CA THR A 196 -11.58 -3.73 -8.86
C THR A 196 -12.68 -3.73 -9.92
N VAL A 197 -12.85 -4.86 -10.64
CA VAL A 197 -13.89 -5.01 -11.68
C VAL A 197 -15.28 -4.92 -11.07
N ALA A 198 -15.53 -5.65 -9.98
CA ALA A 198 -16.83 -5.63 -9.30
C ALA A 198 -17.20 -4.24 -8.75
N ALA A 199 -16.22 -3.51 -8.22
CA ALA A 199 -16.44 -2.15 -7.73
C ALA A 199 -16.69 -1.15 -8.87
N TYR A 200 -15.98 -1.29 -10.00
CA TYR A 200 -16.24 -0.49 -11.19
C TYR A 200 -17.68 -0.66 -11.71
N HIS A 201 -18.17 -1.90 -11.79
CA HIS A 201 -19.54 -2.21 -12.21
C HIS A 201 -20.63 -1.74 -11.24
N ARG A 202 -20.32 -1.46 -9.98
CA ARG A 202 -21.29 -0.90 -9.03
C ARG A 202 -21.37 0.63 -9.10
N ALA A 203 -20.35 1.27 -9.67
CA ALA A 203 -20.25 2.73 -9.76
C ALA A 203 -20.78 3.30 -11.09
N HIS A 204 -21.16 2.43 -12.03
CA HIS A 204 -21.68 2.73 -13.37
C HIS A 204 -22.89 1.85 -13.63
#